data_AF-A0A1X0FX22-F1
#
_entry.id   AF-A0A1X0FX22-F1
#
_cell.length_a   1.000
_cell.length_b   1.000
_cell.length_c   1.000
_cell.angle_alpha   90.00
_cell.angle_beta   90.00
_cell.angle_gamma   90.00
#
_symmetry.space_group_name_H-M   'P 1'
#
loop_
_entity.id
_entity.type
_entity.pdbx_description
1 polymer ?
#
loop_
_entity_poly.entity_id
_entity_poly.type
_entity_poly.pdbx_seq_one_letter_code
_entity_poly.pdbx_strand_id
1 'polypeptide(L)'
;MALQARVAAVAVVAMLALGGCSAVVGGRAVRASGQSGGATSTTVKPPQARAQDLLLQSGDDTPFGAASAMPVGDTYFTSARPPDCSAALLFKGSPLRPAGSSDHAESAYQFNGPALYAESVDIYDNALDPHHEVVSGFIAVAQCRHDAVGMAPVGEAPPMRLAGFATPSEGVLVWTMNQPGWTCDYGLAVLPHVALLLSACNNAPGFPMADWAAKRRTQVDGRTA
;
A
#
# COMPACT_ATOMS: atom_id res chain seq x y z
N MET A 1 -24.70 -49.89 32.89
CA MET A 1 -25.58 -50.92 32.29
C MET A 1 -26.34 -50.25 31.16
N ALA A 2 -26.08 -50.67 29.93
CA ALA A 2 -26.67 -50.12 28.71
C ALA A 2 -27.84 -51.00 28.25
N LEU A 3 -28.91 -50.37 27.80
CA LEU A 3 -30.13 -50.92 27.20
C LEU A 3 -30.70 -49.71 26.41
N GLN A 4 -30.91 -49.70 25.10
CA GLN A 4 -31.70 -50.60 24.25
C GLN A 4 -31.35 -50.36 22.76
N ALA A 5 -31.18 -51.44 21.99
CA ALA A 5 -31.99 -51.88 20.83
C ALA A 5 -31.73 -51.11 19.50
N ARG A 6 -30.94 -51.65 18.55
CA ARG A 6 -31.29 -52.62 17.46
C ARG A 6 -32.50 -52.13 16.62
N VAL A 7 -32.48 -52.03 15.29
CA VAL A 7 -32.36 -53.11 14.28
C VAL A 7 -32.35 -52.51 12.84
N ALA A 8 -31.56 -53.16 11.97
CA ALA A 8 -31.64 -53.41 10.52
C ALA A 8 -31.53 -52.33 9.41
N ALA A 9 -30.67 -52.73 8.46
CA ALA A 9 -30.43 -52.21 7.12
C ALA A 9 -31.50 -52.63 6.10
N VAL A 10 -31.65 -51.86 5.01
CA VAL A 10 -31.95 -52.37 3.66
C VAL A 10 -31.33 -51.43 2.63
N ALA A 11 -30.63 -52.02 1.65
CA ALA A 11 -30.06 -51.37 0.47
C ALA A 11 -31.11 -51.21 -0.64
N VAL A 12 -31.04 -50.14 -1.43
CA VAL A 12 -31.66 -50.07 -2.76
C VAL A 12 -30.67 -49.44 -3.75
N VAL A 13 -30.42 -50.18 -4.82
CA VAL A 13 -29.65 -49.82 -6.03
C VAL A 13 -30.64 -49.53 -7.16
N ALA A 14 -30.44 -48.43 -7.91
CA ALA A 14 -30.78 -48.25 -9.34
C ALA A 14 -30.40 -46.80 -9.75
N MET A 15 -29.33 -46.57 -10.51
CA MET A 15 -29.20 -46.56 -11.98
C MET A 15 -29.77 -45.34 -12.73
N LEU A 16 -28.84 -44.56 -13.30
CA LEU A 16 -28.78 -43.97 -14.66
C LEU A 16 -29.82 -42.93 -15.10
N ALA A 17 -29.35 -41.69 -15.34
CA ALA A 17 -29.71 -40.90 -16.53
C ALA A 17 -28.68 -39.78 -16.81
N LEU A 18 -27.87 -40.02 -17.85
CA LEU A 18 -27.44 -39.09 -18.92
C LEU A 18 -27.41 -37.58 -18.63
N GLY A 19 -26.18 -37.03 -18.61
CA GLY A 19 -25.90 -35.60 -18.76
C GLY A 19 -24.50 -35.44 -19.37
N GLY A 20 -24.43 -34.84 -20.56
CA GLY A 20 -23.32 -34.95 -21.49
C GLY A 20 -22.00 -34.31 -21.04
N CYS A 21 -20.91 -34.98 -21.42
CA CYS A 21 -19.57 -34.42 -21.49
C CYS A 21 -19.54 -33.27 -22.51
N SER A 22 -19.36 -32.04 -22.04
CA SER A 22 -18.88 -30.94 -22.86
C SER A 22 -17.46 -30.62 -22.43
N ALA A 23 -16.50 -31.45 -22.85
CA ALA A 23 -15.11 -31.06 -22.78
C ALA A 23 -14.91 -29.90 -23.76
N VAL A 24 -14.86 -28.66 -23.25
CA VAL A 24 -14.45 -27.50 -24.02
C VAL A 24 -12.96 -27.65 -24.28
N VAL A 25 -12.62 -28.27 -25.40
CA VAL A 25 -11.28 -28.19 -25.97
C VAL A 25 -11.11 -26.74 -26.40
N GLY A 26 -10.28 -25.97 -25.68
CA GLY A 26 -9.84 -24.66 -26.12
C GLY A 26 -9.10 -24.82 -27.45
N GLY A 27 -9.80 -24.55 -28.56
CA GLY A 27 -9.18 -24.51 -29.87
C GLY A 27 -8.12 -23.43 -29.91
N ARG A 28 -6.87 -23.80 -30.23
CA ARG A 28 -5.89 -22.82 -30.70
C ARG A 28 -6.40 -22.24 -32.00
N ALA A 29 -6.59 -20.92 -32.05
CA ALA A 29 -6.85 -20.22 -33.30
C ALA A 29 -5.62 -20.38 -34.21
N VAL A 30 -5.75 -21.20 -35.25
CA VAL A 30 -4.80 -21.25 -36.36
C VAL A 30 -5.11 -20.02 -37.23
N ARG A 31 -4.15 -19.10 -37.37
CA ARG A 31 -4.27 -17.99 -38.32
C ARG A 31 -4.37 -18.58 -39.73
N ALA A 32 -5.45 -18.24 -40.43
CA ALA A 32 -5.50 -18.35 -41.88
C ALA A 32 -4.50 -17.34 -42.47
N SER A 33 -3.53 -17.84 -43.22
CA SER A 33 -2.62 -17.00 -44.00
C SER A 33 -3.40 -16.38 -45.15
N GLY A 34 -3.69 -15.08 -45.03
CA GLY A 34 -4.21 -14.26 -46.12
C GLY A 34 -5.65 -13.81 -45.91
N GLN A 35 -5.82 -12.67 -45.24
CA GLN A 35 -6.87 -11.72 -45.61
C GLN A 35 -6.43 -10.35 -45.09
N SER A 36 -5.94 -9.51 -45.99
CA SER A 36 -5.73 -8.08 -45.77
C SER A 36 -7.09 -7.45 -45.49
N GLY A 37 -7.37 -7.11 -44.24
CA GLY A 37 -8.59 -6.45 -43.80
C GLY A 37 -8.24 -5.45 -42.70
N GLY A 38 -8.56 -4.18 -42.96
CA GLY A 38 -8.11 -3.02 -42.18
C GLY A 38 -8.31 -3.16 -40.68
N ALA A 39 -7.24 -2.91 -39.94
CA ALA A 39 -7.29 -2.76 -38.49
C ALA A 39 -8.08 -1.50 -38.16
N THR A 40 -9.34 -1.66 -37.75
CA THR A 40 -9.95 -0.70 -36.83
C THR A 40 -9.18 -0.78 -35.53
N SER A 41 -8.23 0.13 -35.36
CA SER A 41 -7.57 0.41 -34.08
C SER A 41 -8.64 0.87 -33.10
N THR A 42 -9.26 -0.09 -32.40
CA THR A 42 -9.93 0.22 -31.15
C THR A 42 -8.81 0.51 -30.17
N THR A 43 -8.56 1.79 -29.95
CA THR A 43 -7.66 2.27 -28.90
C THR A 43 -8.35 1.93 -27.58
N VAL A 44 -8.22 0.68 -27.13
CA VAL A 44 -8.64 0.27 -25.79
C VAL A 44 -7.72 1.02 -24.84
N LYS A 45 -8.18 2.15 -24.32
CA LYS A 45 -7.52 2.85 -23.23
C LYS A 45 -7.34 1.82 -22.11
N PRO A 46 -6.12 1.64 -21.55
CA PRO A 46 -5.94 0.79 -20.39
C PRO A 46 -6.95 1.18 -19.31
N PRO A 47 -7.53 0.21 -18.56
CA PRO A 47 -8.34 0.55 -17.42
C PRO A 47 -7.53 1.48 -16.51
N GLN A 48 -8.13 2.57 -16.04
CA GLN A 48 -7.47 3.44 -15.07
C GLN A 48 -7.07 2.60 -13.86
N ALA A 49 -5.80 2.68 -13.47
CA ALA A 49 -5.31 2.01 -12.28
C ALA A 49 -6.14 2.45 -11.07
N ARG A 50 -6.46 1.53 -10.17
CA ARG A 50 -7.06 1.85 -8.87
C ARG A 50 -5.97 1.95 -7.82
N ALA A 51 -6.15 2.83 -6.83
CA ALA A 51 -5.17 3.06 -5.78
C ALA A 51 -4.86 1.76 -5.03
N GLN A 52 -5.88 0.94 -4.77
CA GLN A 52 -5.74 -0.37 -4.11
C GLN A 52 -4.83 -1.33 -4.87
N ASP A 53 -4.88 -1.29 -6.20
CA ASP A 53 -4.06 -2.18 -7.02
C ASP A 53 -2.59 -1.76 -6.90
N LEU A 54 -2.29 -0.46 -6.78
CA LEU A 54 -0.93 0.10 -6.71
C LEU A 54 -0.21 -0.12 -5.38
N LEU A 55 -0.94 -0.51 -4.34
CA LEU A 55 -0.38 -0.95 -3.06
C LEU A 55 0.46 -2.23 -3.24
N LEU A 56 1.41 -2.46 -2.33
CA LEU A 56 2.09 -3.74 -2.21
C LEU A 56 1.08 -4.87 -1.99
N GLN A 57 1.38 -6.01 -2.57
CA GLN A 57 0.61 -7.22 -2.41
C GLN A 57 1.24 -8.12 -1.34
N SER A 58 0.42 -8.95 -0.70
CA SER A 58 0.93 -9.95 0.24
C SER A 58 1.92 -10.88 -0.47
N GLY A 59 3.11 -11.01 0.11
CA GLY A 59 4.25 -11.74 -0.45
C GLY A 59 5.29 -10.86 -1.14
N ASP A 60 5.01 -9.57 -1.38
CA ASP A 60 6.00 -8.64 -1.94
C ASP A 60 7.15 -8.42 -0.95
N ASP A 61 8.38 -8.42 -1.47
CA ASP A 61 9.59 -8.22 -0.67
C ASP A 61 9.81 -6.74 -0.32
N THR A 62 9.95 -6.47 0.97
CA THR A 62 10.34 -5.17 1.54
C THR A 62 11.68 -5.28 2.27
N PRO A 63 12.30 -4.16 2.69
CA PRO A 63 13.47 -4.21 3.55
C PRO A 63 13.24 -4.91 4.90
N PHE A 64 12.00 -5.02 5.37
CA PHE A 64 11.63 -5.81 6.56
C PHE A 64 11.33 -7.29 6.24
N GLY A 65 11.41 -7.70 4.97
CA GLY A 65 11.05 -9.02 4.49
C GLY A 65 9.71 -9.02 3.72
N ALA A 66 9.19 -10.22 3.45
CA ALA A 66 7.93 -10.40 2.73
C ALA A 66 6.75 -9.80 3.51
N ALA A 67 6.00 -8.91 2.86
CA ALA A 67 4.90 -8.20 3.48
C ALA A 67 3.63 -9.07 3.55
N SER A 68 2.87 -8.96 4.63
CA SER A 68 1.51 -9.49 4.72
C SER A 68 0.53 -8.34 4.96
N ALA A 69 -0.32 -8.06 3.97
CA ALA A 69 -1.23 -6.92 4.02
C ALA A 69 -2.25 -7.06 5.16
N MET A 70 -2.49 -5.96 5.86
CA MET A 70 -3.48 -5.84 6.91
C MET A 70 -4.07 -4.41 6.94
N PRO A 71 -5.26 -4.21 7.51
CA PRO A 71 -5.81 -2.87 7.66
C PRO A 71 -4.92 -1.96 8.52
N VAL A 72 -4.93 -0.67 8.23
CA VAL A 72 -4.26 0.36 9.06
C VAL A 72 -4.96 0.43 10.42
N GLY A 73 -4.28 -0.09 11.44
CA GLY A 73 -4.86 -0.27 12.77
C GLY A 73 -4.77 0.97 13.67
N ASP A 74 -5.20 0.75 14.91
CA ASP A 74 -5.26 1.76 15.98
C ASP A 74 -3.88 2.13 16.56
N THR A 75 -2.81 1.53 16.06
CA THR A 75 -1.42 1.84 16.44
C THR A 75 -0.83 3.03 15.69
N TYR A 76 -1.48 3.50 14.62
CA TYR A 76 -1.03 4.66 13.86
C TYR A 76 -1.53 5.96 14.49
N PHE A 77 -0.67 6.98 14.49
CA PHE A 77 -1.03 8.29 15.02
C PHE A 77 -2.12 8.96 14.18
N THR A 78 -3.10 9.54 14.86
CA THR A 78 -4.20 10.33 14.29
C THR A 78 -4.07 11.82 14.57
N SER A 79 -3.20 12.21 15.50
CA SER A 79 -2.85 13.60 15.77
C SER A 79 -1.47 13.71 16.43
N ALA A 80 -0.93 14.93 16.51
CA ALA A 80 0.37 15.22 17.11
C ALA A 80 0.28 16.39 18.08
N ARG A 81 1.17 16.41 19.08
CA ARG A 81 1.41 17.57 19.94
C ARG A 81 2.90 17.94 19.92
N PRO A 82 3.27 19.17 19.55
CA PRO A 82 2.39 20.24 19.07
C PRO A 82 1.78 19.94 17.68
N PRO A 83 0.66 20.58 17.29
CA PRO A 83 -0.09 20.22 16.07
C PRO A 83 0.67 20.51 14.76
N ASP A 84 1.62 21.43 14.78
CA ASP A 84 2.56 21.71 13.68
C ASP A 84 3.50 20.53 13.38
N CYS A 85 3.63 19.56 14.29
CA CYS A 85 4.34 18.30 14.04
C CYS A 85 3.51 17.24 13.31
N SER A 86 2.26 17.52 12.94
CA SER A 86 1.38 16.52 12.31
C SER A 86 1.95 15.97 11.01
N ALA A 87 2.55 16.82 10.18
CA ALA A 87 3.20 16.39 8.93
C ALA A 87 4.36 15.42 9.17
N ALA A 88 5.10 15.59 10.28
CA ALA A 88 6.24 14.76 10.60
C ALA A 88 5.87 13.39 11.22
N LEU A 89 4.70 13.29 11.87
CA LEU A 89 4.30 12.10 12.63
C LEU A 89 3.18 11.28 11.98
N LEU A 90 2.26 11.90 11.24
CA LEU A 90 1.07 11.20 10.78
C LEU A 90 1.33 10.51 9.46
N PHE A 91 1.03 9.20 9.46
CA PHE A 91 0.70 8.46 8.25
C PHE A 91 -0.81 8.53 8.00
N LYS A 92 -1.61 8.06 8.96
CA LYS A 92 -3.08 8.10 8.89
C LYS A 92 -3.56 9.53 8.99
N GLY A 93 -4.30 9.99 7.99
CA GLY A 93 -4.77 11.38 7.97
C GLY A 93 -3.66 12.40 7.71
N SER A 94 -2.50 11.98 7.18
CA SER A 94 -1.36 12.87 6.98
C SER A 94 -1.73 14.10 6.15
N PRO A 95 -1.31 15.31 6.57
CA PRO A 95 -1.49 16.53 5.77
C PRO A 95 -0.52 16.61 4.58
N LEU A 96 0.41 15.65 4.45
CA LEU A 96 1.36 15.59 3.34
C LEU A 96 0.77 14.99 2.06
N ARG A 97 -0.41 14.38 2.13
CA ARG A 97 -1.14 13.92 0.94
C ARG A 97 -1.81 15.12 0.29
N PRO A 98 -1.52 15.43 -0.99
CA PRO A 98 -2.21 16.52 -1.68
C PRO A 98 -3.73 16.33 -1.62
N ALA A 99 -4.48 17.41 -1.46
CA ALA A 99 -5.93 17.34 -1.38
C ALA A 99 -6.57 17.04 -2.75
N GLY A 100 -7.78 16.47 -2.73
CA GLY A 100 -8.57 16.27 -3.95
C GLY A 100 -8.20 15.03 -4.78
N SER A 101 -7.74 13.96 -4.13
CA SER A 101 -7.59 12.66 -4.79
C SER A 101 -8.96 12.14 -5.27
N SER A 102 -8.96 11.53 -6.45
CA SER A 102 -10.14 10.87 -7.05
C SER A 102 -10.28 9.41 -6.60
N ASP A 103 -9.17 8.78 -6.19
CA ASP A 103 -9.14 7.46 -5.55
C ASP A 103 -8.06 7.43 -4.47
N HIS A 104 -8.31 6.66 -3.41
CA HIS A 104 -7.43 6.55 -2.25
C HIS A 104 -7.46 5.13 -1.69
N ALA A 105 -6.30 4.57 -1.39
CA ALA A 105 -6.17 3.32 -0.65
C ALA A 105 -4.98 3.37 0.30
N GLU A 106 -5.11 2.68 1.44
CA GLU A 106 -4.03 2.49 2.39
C GLU A 106 -4.01 1.05 2.92
N SER A 107 -2.81 0.56 3.22
CA SER A 107 -2.62 -0.73 3.89
C SER A 107 -1.45 -0.63 4.85
N ALA A 108 -1.58 -1.30 5.98
CA ALA A 108 -0.46 -1.66 6.83
C ALA A 108 0.01 -3.08 6.46
N TYR A 109 1.18 -3.46 6.96
CA TYR A 109 1.80 -4.73 6.66
C TYR A 109 2.46 -5.31 7.89
N GLN A 110 2.23 -6.60 8.11
CA GLN A 110 2.86 -7.38 9.16
C GLN A 110 4.07 -8.15 8.61
N PHE A 111 5.08 -8.29 9.45
CA PHE A 111 6.30 -9.05 9.18
C PHE A 111 6.62 -9.99 10.34
N ASN A 112 7.65 -10.82 10.17
CA ASN A 112 8.24 -11.59 11.25
C ASN A 112 9.03 -10.65 12.18
N GLY A 113 8.34 -10.01 13.14
CA GLY A 113 8.96 -9.12 14.11
C GLY A 113 8.05 -7.97 14.54
N PRO A 114 8.59 -7.01 15.32
CA PRO A 114 7.83 -5.87 15.81
C PRO A 114 7.69 -4.74 14.78
N ALA A 115 8.35 -4.84 13.62
CA ALA A 115 8.35 -3.79 12.61
C ALA A 115 6.94 -3.50 12.11
N LEU A 116 6.61 -2.21 11.99
CA LEU A 116 5.37 -1.73 11.40
C LEU A 116 5.71 -1.05 10.08
N TYR A 117 4.98 -1.39 9.02
CA TYR A 117 5.06 -0.67 7.75
C TYR A 117 3.65 -0.36 7.27
N ALA A 118 3.43 0.82 6.73
CA ALA A 118 2.23 1.13 5.97
C ALA A 118 2.55 1.99 4.76
N GLU A 119 1.69 1.89 3.75
CA GLU A 119 1.70 2.79 2.62
C GLU A 119 0.28 3.19 2.23
N SER A 120 0.14 4.41 1.72
CA SER A 120 -1.08 4.90 1.11
C SER A 120 -0.79 5.41 -0.28
N VAL A 121 -1.71 5.15 -1.20
CA VAL A 121 -1.70 5.64 -2.57
C VAL A 121 -2.92 6.52 -2.78
N ASP A 122 -2.68 7.70 -3.33
CA ASP A 122 -3.69 8.67 -3.73
C ASP A 122 -3.55 8.92 -5.23
N ILE A 123 -4.63 8.76 -5.99
CA ILE A 123 -4.69 9.02 -7.43
C ILE A 123 -5.41 10.35 -7.69
N TYR A 124 -4.93 11.12 -8.66
CA TYR A 124 -5.44 12.45 -8.97
C TYR A 124 -5.80 12.56 -10.45
N ASP A 125 -6.98 13.14 -10.72
CA ASP A 125 -7.42 13.42 -12.10
C ASP A 125 -6.57 14.53 -12.75
N ASN A 126 -6.15 15.51 -11.95
CA ASN A 126 -5.28 16.59 -12.39
C ASN A 126 -3.82 16.24 -12.09
N ALA A 127 -2.92 16.70 -12.96
CA ALA A 127 -1.50 16.51 -12.73
C ALA A 127 -1.03 17.33 -11.51
N LEU A 128 -0.42 16.65 -10.55
CA LEU A 128 0.42 17.20 -9.50
C LEU A 128 1.75 17.70 -10.10
N ASP A 129 2.37 18.66 -9.43
CA ASP A 129 3.76 19.05 -9.65
C ASP A 129 4.63 18.37 -8.57
N PRO A 130 5.38 17.29 -8.90
CA PRO A 130 6.17 16.55 -7.92
C PRO A 130 7.20 17.40 -7.18
N HIS A 131 7.77 18.42 -7.84
CA HIS A 131 8.74 19.30 -7.20
C HIS A 131 8.05 20.21 -6.18
N HIS A 132 6.91 20.80 -6.55
CA HIS A 132 6.11 21.62 -5.64
C HIS A 132 5.66 20.83 -4.41
N GLU A 133 5.08 19.64 -4.61
CA GLU A 133 4.58 18.82 -3.49
C GLU A 133 5.68 18.38 -2.54
N VAL A 134 6.86 18.02 -3.07
CA VAL A 134 8.03 17.68 -2.25
C VAL A 134 8.54 18.88 -1.45
N VAL A 135 8.65 20.06 -2.06
CA VAL A 135 9.10 21.27 -1.36
C VAL A 135 8.09 21.69 -0.28
N SER A 136 6.79 21.65 -0.59
CA SER A 136 5.72 21.91 0.36
C SER A 136 5.79 20.95 1.55
N GLY A 137 5.92 19.64 1.28
CA GLY A 137 6.06 18.64 2.31
C GLY A 137 7.34 18.80 3.16
N PHE A 138 8.46 19.15 2.53
CA PHE A 138 9.72 19.44 3.22
C PHE A 138 9.54 20.58 4.23
N ILE A 139 8.90 21.67 3.81
CA ILE A 139 8.61 22.82 4.68
C ILE A 139 7.71 22.39 5.85
N ALA A 140 6.66 21.62 5.57
CA ALA A 140 5.71 21.17 6.60
C ALA A 140 6.39 20.25 7.63
N VAL A 141 7.22 19.30 7.21
CA VAL A 141 7.98 18.43 8.13
C VAL A 141 8.98 19.25 8.95
N ALA A 142 9.69 20.19 8.33
CA ALA A 142 10.69 21.03 8.99
C ALA A 142 10.12 21.99 10.04
N GLN A 143 8.80 22.20 10.08
CA GLN A 143 8.14 22.94 11.16
C GLN A 143 8.22 22.19 12.50
N CYS A 144 8.37 20.86 12.49
CA CYS A 144 8.51 20.07 13.70
C CYS A 144 9.91 20.17 14.33
N ARG A 145 10.19 21.31 14.97
CA ARG A 145 11.53 21.67 15.50
C ARG A 145 11.87 21.06 16.85
N HIS A 146 10.86 20.65 17.60
CA HIS A 146 10.97 20.19 18.98
C HIS A 146 10.41 18.78 19.11
N ASP A 147 10.50 18.23 20.32
CA ASP A 147 9.93 16.93 20.61
C ASP A 147 8.41 16.96 20.37
N ALA A 148 7.92 15.88 19.79
CA ALA A 148 6.55 15.73 19.35
C ALA A 148 5.97 14.43 19.88
N VAL A 149 4.75 14.49 20.41
CA VAL A 149 4.02 13.34 20.91
C VAL A 149 2.96 12.94 19.89
N GLY A 150 3.11 11.74 19.33
CA GLY A 150 2.08 11.12 18.49
C GLY A 150 0.93 10.60 19.36
N MET A 151 -0.30 10.82 18.91
CA MET A 151 -1.51 10.39 19.58
C MET A 151 -2.19 9.33 18.71
N ALA A 152 -2.29 8.10 19.22
CA ALA A 152 -3.02 7.01 18.59
C ALA A 152 -4.26 6.66 19.43
N PRO A 153 -5.28 5.98 18.88
CA PRO A 153 -6.40 5.47 19.66
C PRO A 153 -5.98 4.58 20.84
N VAL A 154 -4.86 3.87 20.70
CA VAL A 154 -4.30 3.01 21.77
C VAL A 154 -3.54 3.80 22.86
N GLY A 155 -3.29 5.09 22.67
CA GLY A 155 -2.61 5.95 23.64
C GLY A 155 -1.61 6.93 23.04
N GLU A 156 -0.94 7.66 23.91
CA GLU A 156 0.12 8.61 23.55
C GLU A 156 1.46 7.86 23.40
N ALA A 157 2.24 8.20 22.37
CA ALA A 157 3.61 7.72 22.24
C ALA A 157 4.56 8.51 23.15
N PRO A 158 5.73 7.94 23.52
CA PRO A 158 6.83 8.74 24.04
C PRO A 158 7.21 9.86 23.06
N PRO A 159 7.82 10.96 23.55
CA PRO A 159 8.23 12.06 22.69
C PRO A 159 9.22 11.59 21.62
N MET A 160 8.93 11.95 20.37
CA MET A 160 9.74 11.68 19.20
C MET A 160 10.36 12.98 18.68
N ARG A 161 11.55 12.90 18.10
CA ARG A 161 12.25 14.06 17.54
C ARG A 161 12.61 13.83 16.09
N LEU A 162 12.44 14.86 15.26
CA LEU A 162 12.93 14.88 13.90
C LEU A 162 14.47 14.78 13.90
N ALA A 163 14.98 13.66 13.37
CA ALA A 163 16.41 13.35 13.38
C ALA A 163 17.09 13.62 12.04
N GLY A 164 16.34 13.54 10.95
CA GLY A 164 16.84 13.78 9.60
C GLY A 164 15.68 13.91 8.62
N PHE A 165 15.90 14.65 7.54
CA PHE A 165 14.95 14.81 6.45
C PHE A 165 15.71 15.26 5.20
N ALA A 166 15.33 14.73 4.03
CA ALA A 166 16.05 14.92 2.78
C ALA A 166 15.14 14.69 1.56
N THR A 167 15.57 15.19 0.41
CA THR A 167 14.94 14.95 -0.89
C THR A 167 15.91 14.17 -1.80
N PRO A 168 15.99 12.84 -1.67
CA PRO A 168 17.07 12.05 -2.28
C PRO A 168 17.01 11.97 -3.80
N SER A 169 15.83 12.21 -4.38
CA SER A 169 15.58 12.24 -5.82
C SER A 169 14.37 13.11 -6.15
N GLU A 170 14.16 13.41 -7.43
CA GLU A 170 13.01 14.19 -7.88
C GLU A 170 11.69 13.51 -7.46
N GLY A 171 10.78 14.31 -6.89
CA GLY A 171 9.49 13.80 -6.43
C GLY A 171 9.59 12.88 -5.21
N VAL A 172 10.71 12.84 -4.49
CA VAL A 172 10.84 12.04 -3.25
C VAL A 172 11.29 12.93 -2.08
N LEU A 173 10.58 12.84 -0.98
CA LEU A 173 10.90 13.39 0.34
C LEU A 173 10.96 12.24 1.34
N VAL A 174 11.98 12.21 2.20
CA VAL A 174 12.07 11.25 3.31
C VAL A 174 12.46 11.94 4.59
N TRP A 175 12.02 11.40 5.73
CA TRP A 175 12.40 11.90 7.05
C TRP A 175 12.33 10.82 8.12
N THR A 176 12.98 11.08 9.25
CA THR A 176 13.10 10.13 10.35
C THR A 176 12.68 10.81 11.66
N MET A 177 11.75 10.18 12.37
CA MET A 177 11.35 10.53 13.73
C MET A 177 11.90 9.49 14.71
N ASN A 178 12.71 9.92 15.67
CA ASN A 178 13.36 9.04 16.63
C ASN A 178 12.80 9.23 18.04
N GLN A 179 12.60 8.13 18.74
CA GLN A 179 12.44 8.09 20.20
C GLN A 179 13.33 6.97 20.78
N PRO A 180 13.58 6.92 22.09
CA PRO A 180 14.39 5.87 22.68
C PRO A 180 13.86 4.46 22.35
N GLY A 181 14.66 3.65 21.67
CA GLY A 181 14.32 2.26 21.32
C GLY A 181 13.29 2.12 20.20
N TRP A 182 12.95 3.19 19.48
CA TRP A 182 12.01 3.14 18.36
C TRP A 182 12.26 4.27 17.35
N THR A 183 12.42 3.90 16.09
CA THR A 183 12.64 4.80 14.97
C THR A 183 11.53 4.62 13.96
N CYS A 184 10.96 5.72 13.48
CA CYS A 184 10.05 5.73 12.36
C CYS A 184 10.66 6.51 11.20
N ASP A 185 10.91 5.83 10.10
CA ASP A 185 11.31 6.39 8.82
C ASP A 185 10.05 6.57 7.95
N TYR A 186 9.93 7.72 7.31
CA TYR A 186 8.78 8.09 6.48
C TYR A 186 9.24 8.54 5.10
N GLY A 187 8.37 8.36 4.12
CA GLY A 187 8.62 8.79 2.74
C GLY A 187 7.36 9.33 2.08
N LEU A 188 7.52 10.37 1.29
CA LEU A 188 6.52 10.86 0.34
C LEU A 188 7.15 10.75 -1.05
N ALA A 189 6.46 10.06 -1.96
CA ALA A 189 6.85 9.95 -3.36
C ALA A 189 5.72 10.44 -4.26
N VAL A 190 6.01 11.34 -5.18
CA VAL A 190 5.02 12.03 -6.02
C VAL A 190 5.35 11.80 -7.50
N LEU A 191 4.30 11.49 -8.25
CA LEU A 191 4.22 11.37 -9.69
C LEU A 191 3.12 12.33 -10.19
N PRO A 192 3.02 12.62 -11.50
CA PRO A 192 2.00 13.53 -12.01
C PRO A 192 0.58 13.17 -11.57
N HIS A 193 0.19 11.90 -11.50
CA HIS A 193 -1.19 11.54 -11.12
C HIS A 193 -1.28 10.71 -9.85
N VAL A 194 -0.19 10.59 -9.10
CA VAL A 194 -0.14 9.72 -7.92
C VAL A 194 0.72 10.33 -6.82
N ALA A 195 0.25 10.26 -5.58
CA ALA A 195 1.08 10.45 -4.39
C ALA A 195 1.11 9.15 -3.57
N LEU A 196 2.30 8.79 -3.10
CA LEU A 196 2.56 7.63 -2.25
C LEU A 196 3.15 8.14 -0.93
N LEU A 197 2.50 7.81 0.19
CA LEU A 197 3.01 8.08 1.52
C LEU A 197 3.40 6.76 2.18
N LEU A 198 4.56 6.72 2.84
CA LEU A 198 5.18 5.56 3.44
C LEU A 198 5.49 5.84 4.91
N SER A 199 5.29 4.83 5.77
CA SER A 199 5.76 4.84 7.15
C SER A 199 6.35 3.47 7.49
N ALA A 200 7.54 3.47 8.06
CA ALA A 200 8.28 2.28 8.48
C ALA A 200 8.85 2.51 9.87
N CYS A 201 8.32 1.80 10.86
CA CYS A 201 8.75 1.93 12.26
C CYS A 201 9.33 0.63 12.80
N ASN A 202 10.44 0.72 13.52
CA ASN A 202 11.06 -0.45 14.15
C ASN A 202 11.88 -0.08 15.40
N ASN A 203 12.25 -1.08 16.19
CA ASN A 203 13.07 -0.92 17.39
C ASN A 203 14.58 -0.73 17.12
N ALA A 204 14.99 -0.79 15.86
CA ALA A 204 16.33 -0.50 15.40
C ALA A 204 16.27 0.47 14.22
N PRO A 205 17.18 1.47 14.16
CA PRO A 205 17.27 2.35 13.01
C PRO A 205 17.73 1.57 11.78
N GLY A 206 17.38 2.07 10.59
CA GLY A 206 17.96 1.57 9.33
C GLY A 206 16.96 0.99 8.34
N PHE A 207 15.68 1.39 8.37
CA PHE A 207 14.87 1.18 7.18
C PHE A 207 15.43 2.11 6.07
N PRO A 208 15.83 1.58 4.91
CA PRO A 208 16.47 2.38 3.86
C PRO A 208 15.43 3.19 3.08
N MET A 209 14.76 4.14 3.75
CA MET A 209 13.58 4.82 3.21
C MET A 209 13.87 5.64 1.96
N ALA A 210 15.06 6.23 1.83
CA ALA A 210 15.47 6.95 0.62
C ALA A 210 15.42 6.06 -0.63
N ASP A 211 16.10 4.91 -0.58
CA ASP A 211 16.15 3.95 -1.68
C ASP A 211 14.80 3.27 -1.88
N TRP A 212 14.11 2.96 -0.78
CA TRP A 212 12.82 2.29 -0.82
C TRP A 212 11.71 3.17 -1.42
N ALA A 213 11.61 4.44 -1.02
CA ALA A 213 10.65 5.37 -1.57
C ALA A 213 10.87 5.59 -3.07
N ALA A 214 12.13 5.72 -3.50
CA ALA A 214 12.48 5.79 -4.92
C ALA A 214 12.10 4.51 -5.67
N LYS A 215 12.38 3.32 -5.11
CA LYS A 215 11.97 2.04 -5.70
C LYS A 215 10.44 1.93 -5.83
N ARG A 216 9.69 2.23 -4.77
CA ARG A 216 8.23 2.18 -4.78
C ARG A 216 7.66 3.17 -5.79
N ARG A 217 8.20 4.39 -5.87
CA ARG A 217 7.81 5.38 -6.89
C ARG A 217 7.91 4.79 -8.30
N THR A 218 9.03 4.18 -8.66
CA THR A 218 9.23 3.54 -9.97
C THR A 218 8.28 2.36 -10.21
N GLN A 219 8.01 1.56 -9.18
CA GLN A 219 7.05 0.46 -9.28
C GLN A 219 5.62 0.95 -9.52
N VAL A 220 5.22 2.06 -8.89
CA VAL A 220 3.92 2.68 -9.11
C VAL A 220 3.86 3.30 -10.51
N ASP A 221 4.89 4.05 -10.91
CA ASP A 221 4.98 4.68 -12.23
C ASP A 221 4.82 3.66 -13.36
N GLY A 222 5.55 2.54 -13.30
CA GLY A 222 5.45 1.45 -14.28
C GLY A 222 4.10 0.73 -14.34
N ARG A 223 3.21 0.97 -13.36
CA ARG A 223 1.83 0.42 -13.32
C ARG A 223 0.77 1.45 -13.70
N THR A 224 1.15 2.72 -13.81
CA THR A 224 0.28 3.83 -14.20
C THR A 224 0.62 4.45 -15.56
N ALA A 225 1.82 4.17 -16.07
CA ALA A 225 2.29 4.58 -17.40
C ALA A 225 1.58 3.85 -18.56
#